data_AF-A0A7U6KN11-F1
#
_entry.id   AF-A0A7U6KN11-F1
#
_cell.length_a   1.000
_cell.length_b   1.000
_cell.length_c   1.000
_cell.angle_alpha   90.00
_cell.angle_beta   90.00
_cell.angle_gamma   90.00
#
_symmetry.space_group_name_H-M   'P 1'
#
loop_
_entity.id
_entity.type
_entity.pdbx_description
1 polymer ?
#
loop_
_entity_poly.entity_id
_entity_poly.type
_entity_poly.pdbx_seq_one_letter_code
_entity_poly.pdbx_strand_id
1 'polypeptide(L)'
;MAHHAEISAFGGIFLLLVFLNFIFDDKDVHWFDWLESRLVKLGKVDAMSVFVALIVLMIAVSWASAEQSSAVLIAGVWGILVYLGVQVVSGMLEGDLEEDLENEGSGAAATSAIMKGGIIGFLYLEILDASFSFDGVIGAFAITNDVIVIMLGLAIGAMFVRSMTIFLVDKGTLDEFIYLEHGAHYAIGALAIIMLLSVKFHVPEIITGLIGIAFIGFALWASLKHRKAEAARLN
;
A
#
# COMPACT_ATOMS: atom_id res chain seq x y z
N MET A 1 22.23 12.63 0.07
CA MET A 1 21.97 12.07 1.42
C MET A 1 21.03 12.91 2.29
N ALA A 2 20.72 14.18 1.95
CA ALA A 2 19.83 15.01 2.77
C ALA A 2 18.32 14.67 2.64
N HIS A 3 17.87 14.17 1.47
CA HIS A 3 16.44 13.96 1.20
C HIS A 3 15.91 12.54 1.49
N HIS A 4 16.77 11.55 1.76
CA HIS A 4 16.31 10.17 2.02
C HIS A 4 15.39 10.10 3.24
N ALA A 5 15.70 10.82 4.32
CA ALA A 5 14.89 10.81 5.53
C ALA A 5 13.50 11.42 5.31
N GLU A 6 13.37 12.45 4.47
CA GLU A 6 12.10 13.09 4.13
C GLU A 6 11.19 12.12 3.35
N ILE A 7 11.76 11.49 2.33
CA ILE A 7 11.05 10.57 1.43
C ILE A 7 10.62 9.32 2.21
N SER A 8 11.52 8.76 3.01
CA SER A 8 11.23 7.65 3.90
C SER A 8 10.15 7.97 4.94
N ALA A 9 10.11 9.20 5.47
CA ALA A 9 9.07 9.62 6.41
C ALA A 9 7.71 9.82 5.73
N PHE A 10 7.69 10.48 4.57
CA PHE A 10 6.47 10.66 3.78
C PHE A 10 5.86 9.31 3.37
N GLY A 11 6.64 8.49 2.66
CA GLY A 11 6.20 7.19 2.16
C GLY A 11 5.91 6.20 3.29
N GLY A 12 6.77 6.17 4.32
CA GLY A 12 6.59 5.29 5.47
C GLY A 12 5.30 5.57 6.24
N ILE A 13 4.94 6.84 6.46
CA ILE A 13 3.67 7.19 7.12
C ILE A 13 2.46 6.92 6.22
N PHE A 14 2.55 7.23 4.93
CA PHE A 14 1.47 6.94 3.98
C PHE A 14 1.16 5.44 3.91
N LEU A 15 2.19 4.60 3.74
CA LEU A 15 2.03 3.15 3.68
C LEU A 15 1.59 2.56 5.04
N LEU A 16 2.05 3.16 6.15
CA LEU A 16 1.58 2.77 7.48
C LEU A 16 0.08 3.01 7.63
N LEU A 17 -0.45 4.13 7.12
CA LEU A 17 -1.89 4.41 7.16
C LEU A 17 -2.68 3.42 6.31
N VAL A 18 -2.21 3.09 5.10
CA VAL A 18 -2.81 2.04 4.26
C VAL A 18 -2.87 0.71 5.01
N PHE A 19 -1.76 0.32 5.66
CA PHE A 19 -1.70 -0.93 6.43
C PHE A 19 -2.58 -0.90 7.69
N LEU A 20 -2.57 0.20 8.45
CA LEU A 20 -3.35 0.33 9.68
C LEU A 20 -4.84 0.38 9.41
N ASN A 21 -5.26 1.09 8.37
CA ASN A 21 -6.65 1.09 7.94
C ASN A 21 -7.09 -0.31 7.52
N PHE A 22 -6.28 -1.04 6.75
CA PHE A 22 -6.52 -2.46 6.47
C PHE A 22 -6.64 -3.31 7.75
N ILE A 23 -5.75 -3.14 8.74
CA ILE A 23 -5.81 -3.90 10.01
C ILE A 23 -7.04 -3.57 10.86
N PHE A 24 -7.49 -2.31 10.82
CA PHE A 24 -8.60 -1.81 11.63
C PHE A 24 -9.97 -1.97 10.98
N ASP A 25 -10.01 -2.25 9.68
CA ASP A 25 -11.24 -2.53 8.96
C ASP A 25 -11.83 -3.90 9.35
N ASP A 26 -13.15 -3.99 9.40
CA ASP A 26 -13.89 -5.16 9.89
C ASP A 26 -13.87 -6.24 8.79
N LYS A 27 -13.06 -7.28 8.95
CA LYS A 27 -12.91 -8.35 7.95
C LYS A 27 -13.60 -9.65 8.33
N ASP A 28 -14.17 -10.32 7.33
CA ASP A 28 -14.74 -11.67 7.44
C ASP A 28 -13.68 -12.78 7.64
N VAL A 29 -12.39 -12.51 7.36
CA VAL A 29 -11.29 -13.50 7.47
C VAL A 29 -10.08 -12.89 8.19
N HIS A 30 -9.85 -13.36 9.42
CA HIS A 30 -8.71 -12.98 10.27
C HIS A 30 -7.52 -13.94 10.11
N TRP A 31 -6.30 -13.40 10.05
CA TRP A 31 -5.06 -14.19 9.98
C TRP A 31 -4.51 -14.50 11.39
N PHE A 32 -4.74 -13.61 12.36
CA PHE A 32 -4.36 -13.79 13.77
C PHE A 32 -5.52 -13.33 14.69
N ASP A 33 -6.50 -14.23 14.89
CA ASP A 33 -7.75 -13.98 15.65
C ASP A 33 -7.56 -13.29 17.02
N TRP A 34 -6.48 -13.59 17.75
CA TRP A 34 -6.27 -13.05 19.09
C TRP A 34 -5.80 -11.58 19.10
N LEU A 35 -5.06 -11.15 18.08
CA LEU A 35 -4.57 -9.78 17.95
C LEU A 35 -5.64 -8.91 17.28
N GLU A 36 -6.18 -9.36 16.13
CA GLU A 36 -7.21 -8.66 15.35
C GLU A 36 -8.48 -8.38 16.18
N SER A 37 -9.02 -9.38 16.89
CA SER A 37 -10.29 -9.19 17.65
C SER A 37 -10.22 -8.18 18.80
N ARG A 38 -9.02 -7.89 19.33
CA ARG A 38 -8.81 -6.83 20.34
C ARG A 38 -8.65 -5.45 19.72
N LEU A 39 -8.12 -5.38 18.51
CA LEU A 39 -7.93 -4.12 17.77
C LEU A 39 -9.24 -3.66 17.11
N VAL A 40 -10.10 -4.59 16.65
CA VAL A 40 -11.46 -4.30 16.13
C VAL A 40 -12.36 -3.65 17.19
N LYS A 41 -12.25 -4.04 18.47
CA LYS A 41 -13.01 -3.40 19.57
C LYS A 41 -12.62 -1.94 19.84
N LEU A 42 -11.48 -1.48 19.32
CA LEU A 42 -11.05 -0.08 19.34
C LEU A 42 -11.37 0.66 18.01
N GLY A 43 -11.83 -0.08 16.98
CA GLY A 43 -11.93 0.34 15.58
C GLY A 43 -13.26 0.97 15.16
N LYS A 44 -13.89 1.82 15.98
CA LYS A 44 -15.05 2.61 15.52
C LYS A 44 -14.70 3.96 14.87
N VAL A 45 -13.42 4.22 14.59
CA VAL A 45 -13.01 5.53 14.09
C VAL A 45 -11.81 5.37 13.14
N ASP A 46 -11.96 5.77 11.88
CA ASP A 46 -10.83 5.99 10.96
C ASP A 46 -9.70 6.83 11.60
N ALA A 47 -10.06 7.68 12.55
CA ALA A 47 -9.14 8.48 13.35
C ALA A 47 -8.13 7.65 14.18
N MET A 48 -8.40 6.36 14.46
CA MET A 48 -7.47 5.52 15.22
C MET A 48 -6.21 5.20 14.42
N SER A 49 -6.35 4.93 13.12
CA SER A 49 -5.21 4.73 12.20
C SER A 49 -4.33 5.99 12.15
N VAL A 50 -4.96 7.16 12.01
CA VAL A 50 -4.29 8.47 11.99
C VAL A 50 -3.60 8.77 13.32
N PHE A 51 -4.24 8.48 14.45
CA PHE A 51 -3.65 8.69 15.76
C PHE A 51 -2.41 7.82 15.97
N VAL A 52 -2.45 6.54 15.61
CA VAL A 52 -1.29 5.64 15.69
C VAL A 52 -0.18 6.13 14.76
N ALA A 53 -0.52 6.52 13.52
CA ALA A 53 0.45 7.07 12.57
C ALA A 53 1.12 8.35 13.11
N LEU A 54 0.38 9.24 13.77
CA LEU A 54 0.94 10.43 14.42
C LEU A 54 1.90 10.07 15.56
N ILE A 55 1.56 9.09 16.40
CA ILE A 55 2.48 8.60 17.45
C ILE A 55 3.77 8.07 16.81
N VAL A 56 3.66 7.24 15.77
CA VAL A 56 4.80 6.67 15.08
C VAL A 56 5.64 7.76 14.41
N LEU A 57 5.01 8.79 13.82
CA LEU A 57 5.70 9.95 13.27
C LEU A 57 6.49 10.70 14.35
N MET A 58 5.89 10.92 15.53
CA MET A 58 6.58 11.58 16.65
C MET A 58 7.82 10.78 17.11
N ILE A 59 7.73 9.44 17.10
CA ILE A 59 8.87 8.56 17.39
C ILE A 59 9.94 8.70 16.28
N ALA A 60 9.55 8.67 15.01
CA ALA A 60 10.46 8.82 13.89
C ALA A 60 11.20 10.18 13.91
N VAL A 61 10.49 11.26 14.23
CA VAL A 61 11.08 12.60 14.40
C VAL A 61 12.09 12.63 15.56
N SER A 62 11.84 11.89 16.64
CA SER A 62 12.78 11.77 17.77
C SER A 62 14.07 11.01 17.41
N TRP A 63 14.04 10.23 16.34
CA TRP A 63 15.20 9.51 15.81
C TRP A 63 15.97 10.29 14.74
N ALA A 64 15.36 11.30 14.14
CA ALA A 64 16.00 12.18 13.18
C ALA A 64 17.02 13.11 13.86
N SER A 65 18.05 13.52 13.11
CA SER A 65 19.00 14.54 13.57
C SER A 65 18.33 15.90 13.69
N ALA A 66 18.84 16.77 14.57
CA ALA A 66 18.24 18.09 14.85
C ALA A 66 18.06 18.98 13.60
N GLU A 67 18.90 18.77 12.58
CA GLU A 67 18.85 19.49 11.30
C GLU A 67 17.76 18.95 10.35
N GLN A 68 17.36 17.68 10.50
CA GLN A 68 16.40 17.00 9.63
C GLN A 68 15.02 16.81 10.27
N SER A 69 14.90 16.96 11.61
CA SER A 69 13.65 16.75 12.35
C SER A 69 12.47 17.56 11.80
N SER A 70 12.70 18.81 11.39
CA SER A 70 11.66 19.67 10.82
C SER A 70 11.18 19.16 9.45
N ALA A 71 12.12 18.74 8.61
CA ALA A 71 11.82 18.23 7.28
C ALA A 71 11.11 16.87 7.34
N VAL A 72 11.54 15.98 8.24
CA VAL A 72 10.89 14.68 8.53
C VAL A 72 9.47 14.87 9.04
N LEU A 73 9.25 15.83 9.96
CA LEU A 73 7.92 16.15 10.46
C LEU A 73 7.01 16.66 9.34
N ILE A 74 7.47 17.62 8.54
CA ILE A 74 6.71 18.19 7.43
C ILE A 74 6.37 17.10 6.41
N ALA A 75 7.35 16.28 6.01
CA ALA A 75 7.16 15.20 5.06
C ALA A 75 6.18 14.14 5.58
N GLY A 76 6.29 13.73 6.85
CA GLY A 76 5.37 12.80 7.48
C GLY A 76 3.94 13.35 7.54
N VAL A 77 3.75 14.63 7.88
CA VAL A 77 2.43 15.28 7.87
C VAL A 77 1.85 15.32 6.46
N TRP A 78 2.67 15.61 5.44
CA TRP A 78 2.22 15.52 4.04
C TRP A 78 1.78 14.11 3.65
N GLY A 79 2.44 13.06 4.15
CA GLY A 79 2.02 11.67 3.95
C GLY A 79 0.62 11.42 4.51
N ILE A 80 0.33 11.93 5.71
CA ILE A 80 -1.00 11.86 6.34
C ILE A 80 -2.03 12.65 5.52
N LEU A 81 -1.70 13.88 5.10
CA LEU A 81 -2.60 14.74 4.34
C LEU A 81 -2.96 14.15 2.97
N VAL A 82 -1.99 13.57 2.26
CA VAL A 82 -2.24 12.92 0.98
C VAL A 82 -3.14 11.70 1.17
N TYR A 83 -2.88 10.87 2.19
CA TYR A 83 -3.74 9.73 2.51
C TYR A 83 -5.19 10.16 2.80
N LEU A 84 -5.38 11.12 3.70
CA LEU A 84 -6.70 11.67 4.02
C LEU A 84 -7.36 12.30 2.79
N GLY A 85 -6.59 13.00 1.95
CA GLY A 85 -7.07 13.60 0.72
C GLY A 85 -7.63 12.55 -0.23
N VAL A 86 -6.94 11.41 -0.39
CA VAL A 86 -7.42 10.26 -1.17
C VAL A 86 -8.71 9.69 -0.58
N GLN A 87 -8.79 9.53 0.75
CA GLN A 87 -10.02 9.03 1.40
C GLN A 87 -11.19 9.99 1.27
N VAL A 88 -10.98 11.30 1.43
CA VAL A 88 -12.02 12.31 1.26
C VAL A 88 -12.53 12.33 -0.18
N VAL A 89 -11.63 12.27 -1.15
CA VAL A 89 -12.03 12.16 -2.57
C VAL A 89 -12.82 10.87 -2.79
N SER A 90 -12.38 9.72 -2.26
CA SER A 90 -13.14 8.46 -2.35
C SER A 90 -14.55 8.60 -1.77
N GLY A 91 -14.67 9.10 -0.54
CA GLY A 91 -15.95 9.24 0.15
C GLY A 91 -16.89 10.26 -0.49
N MET A 92 -16.37 11.37 -1.03
CA MET A 92 -17.18 12.34 -1.78
C MET A 92 -17.74 11.73 -3.05
N LEU A 93 -16.92 10.96 -3.78
CA LEU A 93 -17.40 10.29 -4.98
C LEU A 93 -18.36 9.15 -4.64
N GLU A 94 -18.13 8.37 -3.59
CA GLU A 94 -19.09 7.35 -3.11
C GLU A 94 -20.43 7.99 -2.72
N GLY A 95 -20.43 9.14 -2.05
CA GLY A 95 -21.65 9.89 -1.73
C GLY A 95 -22.37 10.44 -2.97
N ASP A 96 -21.63 11.02 -3.92
CA ASP A 96 -22.18 11.44 -5.22
C ASP A 96 -22.75 10.24 -6.00
N LEU A 97 -22.13 9.06 -5.88
CA LEU A 97 -22.62 7.81 -6.47
C LEU A 97 -23.94 7.37 -5.85
N GLU A 98 -24.05 7.39 -4.52
CA GLU A 98 -25.29 7.03 -3.81
C GLU A 98 -26.42 8.01 -4.15
N GLU A 99 -26.14 9.31 -4.19
CA GLU A 99 -27.13 10.33 -4.59
C GLU A 99 -27.55 10.20 -6.07
N ASP A 100 -26.62 9.88 -6.98
CA ASP A 100 -26.92 9.63 -8.40
C ASP A 100 -27.77 8.34 -8.57
N LEU A 101 -27.49 7.30 -7.78
CA LEU A 101 -28.26 6.03 -7.78
C LEU A 101 -29.67 6.20 -7.20
N GLU A 102 -29.83 7.06 -6.19
CA GLU A 102 -31.13 7.37 -5.59
C GLU A 102 -31.98 8.32 -6.45
N ASN A 103 -31.37 9.28 -7.16
CA ASN A 103 -32.10 10.25 -7.99
C ASN A 103 -32.39 9.76 -9.42
N GLU A 104 -31.55 8.90 -10.00
CA GLU A 104 -31.73 8.42 -11.38
C GLU A 104 -31.94 6.90 -11.43
N GLY A 105 -33.22 6.49 -11.43
CA GLY A 105 -33.63 5.09 -11.63
C GLY A 105 -33.37 4.52 -13.02
N SER A 106 -32.23 4.77 -13.67
CA SER A 106 -31.91 4.30 -15.02
C SER A 106 -30.44 3.94 -15.20
N GLY A 107 -30.13 3.07 -16.17
CA GLY A 107 -28.78 2.53 -16.44
C GLY A 107 -27.67 3.56 -16.73
N ALA A 108 -27.99 4.86 -16.81
CA ALA A 108 -27.02 5.95 -16.82
C ALA A 108 -26.31 6.12 -15.45
N ALA A 109 -27.03 5.96 -14.33
CA ALA A 109 -26.48 6.03 -12.99
C ALA A 109 -25.47 4.90 -12.71
N ALA A 110 -25.78 3.67 -13.14
CA ALA A 110 -24.86 2.54 -13.05
C ALA A 110 -23.59 2.76 -13.91
N THR A 111 -23.73 3.40 -15.07
CA THR A 111 -22.60 3.72 -15.94
C THR A 111 -21.74 4.85 -15.34
N SER A 112 -22.36 5.89 -14.77
CA SER A 112 -21.68 6.98 -14.04
C SER A 112 -20.91 6.44 -12.83
N ALA A 113 -21.53 5.56 -12.05
CA ALA A 113 -20.93 4.90 -10.90
C ALA A 113 -19.69 4.06 -11.26
N ILE A 114 -19.81 3.21 -12.27
CA ILE A 114 -18.68 2.39 -12.76
C ILE A 114 -17.55 3.28 -13.30
N MET A 115 -17.88 4.36 -14.01
CA MET A 115 -16.89 5.27 -14.59
C MET A 115 -16.18 6.10 -13.53
N LYS A 116 -16.91 6.65 -12.54
CA LYS A 116 -16.37 7.41 -11.40
C LYS A 116 -15.50 6.50 -10.50
N GLY A 117 -15.99 5.32 -10.12
CA GLY A 117 -15.22 4.34 -9.35
C GLY A 117 -13.96 3.86 -10.09
N GLY A 118 -14.05 3.68 -11.42
CA GLY A 118 -12.91 3.34 -12.26
C GLY A 118 -11.84 4.43 -12.31
N ILE A 119 -12.22 5.71 -12.34
CA ILE A 119 -11.26 6.83 -12.35
C ILE A 119 -10.55 6.96 -10.99
N ILE A 120 -11.26 6.78 -9.87
CA ILE A 120 -10.64 6.82 -8.53
C ILE A 120 -9.73 5.63 -8.32
N GLY A 121 -10.20 4.41 -8.63
CA GLY A 121 -9.39 3.21 -8.53
C GLY A 121 -8.13 3.34 -9.39
N PHE A 122 -8.26 3.90 -10.59
CA PHE A 122 -7.11 4.21 -11.45
C PHE A 122 -6.14 5.21 -10.79
N LEU A 123 -6.64 6.36 -10.30
CA LEU A 123 -5.80 7.37 -9.67
C LEU A 123 -5.12 6.82 -8.40
N TYR A 124 -5.83 6.03 -7.60
CA TYR A 124 -5.32 5.37 -6.41
C TYR A 124 -4.20 4.40 -6.75
N LEU A 125 -4.40 3.54 -7.75
CA LEU A 125 -3.40 2.58 -8.22
C LEU A 125 -2.18 3.30 -8.81
N GLU A 126 -2.37 4.38 -9.57
CA GLU A 126 -1.27 5.16 -10.15
C GLU A 126 -0.48 5.91 -9.07
N ILE A 127 -1.12 6.42 -8.03
CA ILE A 127 -0.44 7.04 -6.87
C ILE A 127 0.35 5.99 -6.09
N LEU A 128 -0.20 4.79 -5.88
CA LEU A 128 0.51 3.68 -5.26
C LEU A 128 1.73 3.28 -6.10
N ASP A 129 1.56 3.11 -7.42
CA ASP A 129 2.62 2.72 -8.33
C ASP A 129 3.70 3.81 -8.42
N ALA A 130 3.31 5.09 -8.47
CA ALA A 130 4.22 6.23 -8.42
C ALA A 130 5.00 6.27 -7.10
N SER A 131 4.34 6.05 -5.97
CA SER A 131 4.97 6.06 -4.64
C SER A 131 5.98 4.93 -4.49
N PHE A 132 5.64 3.72 -4.95
CA PHE A 132 6.57 2.57 -4.95
C PHE A 132 7.68 2.72 -5.99
N SER A 133 7.42 3.34 -7.14
CA SER A 133 8.43 3.59 -8.16
C SER A 133 9.48 4.61 -7.71
N PHE A 134 9.11 5.51 -6.80
CA PHE A 134 10.00 6.54 -6.29
C PHE A 134 11.15 5.95 -5.47
N ASP A 135 10.87 4.93 -4.65
CA ASP A 135 11.90 4.16 -3.94
C ASP A 135 12.80 3.36 -4.92
N GLY A 136 12.22 2.85 -6.02
CA GLY A 136 12.96 2.13 -7.05
C GLY A 136 13.99 2.99 -7.79
N VAL A 137 13.66 4.25 -8.08
CA VAL A 137 14.59 5.22 -8.69
C VAL A 137 15.72 5.54 -7.73
N ILE A 138 15.39 5.80 -6.47
CA ILE A 138 16.36 6.14 -5.42
C ILE A 138 17.32 4.97 -5.18
N GLY A 139 16.82 3.73 -5.17
CA GLY A 139 17.66 2.54 -5.05
C GLY A 139 18.52 2.27 -6.27
N ALA A 140 18.01 2.55 -7.47
CA ALA A 140 18.83 2.49 -8.69
C ALA A 140 20.01 3.48 -8.64
N PHE A 141 19.81 4.67 -8.06
CA PHE A 141 20.88 5.65 -7.81
C PHE A 141 21.92 5.18 -6.78
N ALA A 142 21.60 4.22 -5.90
CA ALA A 142 22.56 3.62 -4.98
C ALA A 142 23.55 2.68 -5.70
N ILE A 143 23.15 2.10 -6.84
CA ILE A 143 23.97 1.18 -7.64
C ILE A 143 24.77 1.94 -8.71
N THR A 144 24.15 2.89 -9.40
CA THR A 144 24.79 3.65 -10.49
C THR A 144 24.30 5.09 -10.51
N ASN A 145 25.16 6.02 -10.93
CA ASN A 145 24.79 7.43 -11.15
C ASN A 145 24.43 7.72 -12.61
N ASP A 146 24.50 6.70 -13.48
CA ASP A 146 24.14 6.86 -14.89
C ASP A 146 22.61 6.85 -15.07
N VAL A 147 22.04 8.04 -15.24
CA VAL A 147 20.61 8.25 -15.42
C VAL A 147 20.06 7.48 -16.62
N ILE A 148 20.86 7.27 -17.68
CA ILE A 148 20.42 6.53 -18.87
C ILE A 148 20.22 5.05 -18.52
N VAL A 149 21.15 4.46 -17.75
CA VAL A 149 21.05 3.07 -17.31
C VAL A 149 19.85 2.87 -16.38
N ILE A 150 19.61 3.81 -15.45
CA ILE A 150 18.44 3.79 -14.56
C ILE A 150 17.15 3.85 -15.37
N MET A 151 17.03 4.81 -16.29
CA MET A 151 15.82 4.96 -17.12
C MET A 151 15.56 3.71 -17.99
N LEU A 152 16.60 3.12 -18.59
CA LEU A 152 16.45 1.90 -19.37
C LEU A 152 16.00 0.72 -18.50
N GLY A 153 16.60 0.55 -17.31
CA GLY A 153 16.24 -0.50 -16.37
C GLY A 153 14.78 -0.38 -15.92
N LEU A 154 14.36 0.83 -15.53
CA LEU A 154 12.98 1.10 -15.12
C LEU A 154 11.99 0.91 -16.27
N ALA A 155 12.32 1.36 -17.49
CA ALA A 155 11.45 1.16 -18.65
C ALA A 155 11.23 -0.32 -18.98
N ILE A 156 12.30 -1.12 -18.91
CA ILE A 156 12.22 -2.58 -19.11
C ILE A 156 11.41 -3.22 -17.98
N GLY A 157 11.67 -2.84 -16.73
CA GLY A 157 10.95 -3.33 -15.54
C GLY A 157 9.46 -3.04 -15.61
N ALA A 158 9.08 -1.80 -15.92
CA ALA A 158 7.69 -1.39 -16.08
C ALA A 158 6.97 -2.19 -17.18
N MET A 159 7.63 -2.39 -18.33
CA MET A 159 7.07 -3.23 -19.41
C MET A 159 6.91 -4.70 -18.99
N PHE A 160 7.87 -5.24 -18.23
CA PHE A 160 7.79 -6.61 -17.72
C PHE A 160 6.62 -6.77 -16.73
N VAL A 161 6.53 -5.90 -15.72
CA VAL A 161 5.43 -5.91 -14.72
C VAL A 161 4.08 -5.78 -15.43
N ARG A 162 3.96 -4.84 -16.38
CA ARG A 162 2.74 -4.66 -17.17
C ARG A 162 2.38 -5.90 -17.99
N SER A 163 3.36 -6.54 -18.62
CA SER A 163 3.09 -7.78 -19.38
C SER A 163 2.62 -8.92 -18.47
N MET A 164 3.17 -8.99 -17.24
CA MET A 164 2.81 -9.99 -16.26
C MET A 164 1.40 -9.77 -15.72
N THR A 165 1.01 -8.53 -15.41
CA THR A 165 -0.34 -8.22 -14.93
C THR A 165 -1.39 -8.53 -15.99
N ILE A 166 -1.16 -8.14 -17.25
CA ILE A 166 -2.06 -8.49 -18.37
C ILE A 166 -2.19 -10.02 -18.50
N PHE A 167 -1.08 -10.75 -18.46
CA PHE A 167 -1.09 -12.21 -18.53
C PHE A 167 -1.86 -12.88 -17.38
N LEU A 168 -1.71 -12.37 -16.15
CA LEU A 168 -2.39 -12.90 -14.97
C LEU A 168 -3.90 -12.59 -14.97
N VAL A 169 -4.29 -11.43 -15.50
CA VAL A 169 -5.70 -11.05 -15.70
C VAL A 169 -6.34 -11.95 -16.77
N ASP A 170 -5.71 -12.12 -17.92
CA ASP A 170 -6.22 -12.98 -19.01
C ASP A 170 -6.40 -14.44 -18.57
N LYS A 171 -5.58 -14.91 -17.63
CA LYS A 171 -5.64 -16.27 -17.07
C LYS A 171 -6.76 -16.47 -16.05
N GLY A 172 -7.41 -15.40 -15.57
CA GLY A 172 -8.48 -15.47 -14.57
C GLY A 172 -8.04 -16.07 -13.22
N THR A 173 -6.74 -16.10 -12.94
CA THR A 173 -6.19 -16.79 -11.75
C THR A 173 -6.20 -15.95 -10.47
N LEU A 174 -6.64 -14.68 -10.53
CA LEU A 174 -6.60 -13.77 -9.38
C LEU A 174 -7.64 -14.13 -8.31
N ASP A 175 -8.84 -14.56 -8.71
CA ASP A 175 -9.93 -14.94 -7.79
C ASP A 175 -9.68 -16.28 -7.07
N GLU A 176 -8.68 -17.06 -7.48
CA GLU A 176 -8.31 -18.33 -6.82
C GLU A 176 -7.39 -18.15 -5.60
N PHE A 177 -6.90 -16.92 -5.32
CA PHE A 177 -5.87 -16.69 -4.30
C PHE A 177 -6.37 -15.92 -3.07
N ILE A 178 -7.17 -16.59 -2.23
CA ILE A 178 -7.81 -16.05 -1.01
C ILE A 178 -6.84 -15.31 -0.07
N TYR A 179 -5.58 -15.78 0.08
CA TYR A 179 -4.62 -15.20 1.02
C TYR A 179 -3.66 -14.17 0.41
N LEU A 180 -3.74 -13.93 -0.90
CA LEU A 180 -2.81 -13.04 -1.59
C LEU A 180 -3.05 -11.58 -1.21
N GLU A 181 -4.31 -11.20 -1.01
CA GLU A 181 -4.70 -9.85 -0.57
C GLU A 181 -4.09 -9.51 0.80
N HIS A 182 -4.21 -10.41 1.77
CA HIS A 182 -3.57 -10.23 3.09
C HIS A 182 -2.06 -10.18 2.97
N GLY A 183 -1.46 -11.08 2.18
CA GLY A 183 -0.01 -11.10 1.96
C GLY A 183 0.53 -9.78 1.40
N ALA A 184 -0.20 -9.15 0.49
CA ALA A 184 0.15 -7.84 -0.07
C ALA A 184 0.11 -6.74 0.99
N HIS A 185 -0.94 -6.68 1.81
CA HIS A 185 -1.04 -5.67 2.88
C HIS A 185 0.00 -5.86 3.98
N TYR A 186 0.33 -7.09 4.36
CA TYR A 186 1.45 -7.35 5.29
C TYR A 186 2.81 -6.95 4.70
N ALA A 187 3.01 -7.13 3.39
CA ALA A 187 4.21 -6.65 2.71
C ALA A 187 4.28 -5.11 2.72
N ILE A 188 3.15 -4.42 2.49
CA ILE A 188 3.05 -2.95 2.60
C ILE A 188 3.37 -2.48 4.02
N GLY A 189 2.83 -3.14 5.05
CA GLY A 189 3.12 -2.82 6.46
C GLY A 189 4.59 -3.03 6.83
N ALA A 190 5.20 -4.12 6.36
CA ALA A 190 6.63 -4.37 6.55
C ALA A 190 7.49 -3.30 5.87
N LEU A 191 7.13 -2.91 4.63
CA LEU A 191 7.80 -1.83 3.91
C LEU A 191 7.68 -0.50 4.64
N ALA A 192 6.50 -0.14 5.13
CA ALA A 192 6.27 1.06 5.92
C ALA A 192 7.19 1.13 7.15
N ILE A 193 7.33 0.04 7.89
CA ILE A 193 8.23 -0.05 9.05
C ILE A 193 9.69 0.11 8.62
N ILE A 194 10.10 -0.53 7.53
CA ILE A 194 11.48 -0.44 7.04
C ILE A 194 11.81 0.99 6.59
N MET A 195 10.89 1.67 5.90
CA MET A 195 11.04 3.08 5.52
C MET A 195 11.15 3.97 6.76
N LEU A 196 10.32 3.77 7.79
CA LEU A 196 10.43 4.57 9.01
C LEU A 196 11.73 4.30 9.78
N LEU A 197 12.22 3.06 9.78
CA LEU A 197 13.52 2.71 10.35
C LEU A 197 14.69 3.28 9.53
N SER A 198 14.52 3.46 8.22
CA SER A 198 15.57 4.00 7.35
C SER A 198 15.89 5.47 7.59
N VAL A 199 15.04 6.17 8.37
CA VAL A 199 15.32 7.53 8.87
C VAL A 199 16.57 7.56 9.77
N LYS A 200 16.86 6.47 10.50
CA LYS A 200 18.00 6.38 11.43
C LYS A 200 19.03 5.34 11.03
N PHE A 201 18.58 4.20 10.53
CA PHE A 201 19.44 3.07 10.20
C PHE A 201 19.55 2.92 8.69
N HIS A 202 20.75 2.74 8.17
CA HIS A 202 20.89 2.38 6.75
C HIS A 202 20.41 0.94 6.57
N VAL A 203 19.22 0.75 6.00
CA VAL A 203 18.69 -0.57 5.67
C VAL A 203 19.06 -0.88 4.22
N PRO A 204 19.84 -1.94 3.95
CA PRO A 204 20.14 -2.35 2.59
C PRO A 204 18.87 -2.72 1.84
N GLU A 205 18.69 -2.17 0.64
CA GLU A 205 17.53 -2.41 -0.23
C GLU A 205 17.32 -3.90 -0.55
N ILE A 206 18.41 -4.67 -0.61
CA ILE A 206 18.36 -6.12 -0.79
C ILE A 206 17.56 -6.80 0.33
N ILE A 207 17.74 -6.34 1.58
CA ILE A 207 17.02 -6.88 2.74
C ILE A 207 15.55 -6.48 2.66
N THR A 208 15.26 -5.22 2.33
CA THR A 208 13.90 -4.71 2.14
C THR A 208 13.15 -5.50 1.07
N GLY A 209 13.78 -5.70 -0.09
CA GLY A 209 13.21 -6.47 -1.20
C GLY A 209 13.02 -7.95 -0.87
N LEU A 210 13.96 -8.57 -0.18
CA LEU A 210 13.84 -9.97 0.25
C LEU A 210 12.68 -10.18 1.23
N ILE A 211 12.45 -9.25 2.15
CA ILE A 211 11.32 -9.31 3.09
C ILE A 211 9.99 -9.25 2.32
N GLY A 212 9.86 -8.32 1.37
CA GLY A 212 8.67 -8.24 0.51
C GLY A 212 8.43 -9.54 -0.29
N ILE A 213 9.47 -10.06 -0.94
CA ILE A 213 9.41 -11.34 -1.68
C ILE A 213 9.04 -12.50 -0.76
N ALA A 214 9.54 -12.53 0.47
CA ALA A 214 9.23 -13.58 1.43
C ALA A 214 7.74 -13.57 1.84
N PHE A 215 7.17 -12.40 2.11
CA PHE A 215 5.74 -12.29 2.44
C PHE A 215 4.85 -12.68 1.26
N ILE A 216 5.12 -12.16 0.07
CA ILE A 216 4.35 -12.50 -1.15
C ILE A 216 4.49 -13.98 -1.49
N GLY A 217 5.72 -14.51 -1.45
CA GLY A 217 6.00 -15.92 -1.72
C GLY A 217 5.34 -16.85 -0.72
N PHE A 218 5.32 -16.49 0.56
CA PHE A 218 4.62 -17.25 1.60
C PHE A 218 3.11 -17.22 1.41
N ALA A 219 2.52 -16.06 1.08
CA ALA A 219 1.10 -15.93 0.78
C ALA A 219 0.69 -16.77 -0.44
N LEU A 220 1.47 -16.73 -1.52
CA LEU A 220 1.28 -17.58 -2.70
C LEU A 220 1.36 -19.07 -2.35
N TRP A 221 2.35 -19.47 -1.55
CA TRP A 221 2.50 -20.86 -1.13
C TRP A 221 1.33 -21.33 -0.25
N ALA A 222 0.91 -20.51 0.72
CA ALA A 222 -0.23 -20.78 1.58
C ALA A 222 -1.52 -20.93 0.76
N SER A 223 -1.72 -20.05 -0.22
CA SER A 223 -2.89 -20.09 -1.10
C SER A 223 -2.90 -21.31 -2.04
N LEU A 224 -1.75 -21.68 -2.61
CA LEU A 224 -1.61 -22.89 -3.42
C LEU A 224 -1.85 -24.17 -2.59
N LYS A 225 -1.41 -24.18 -1.32
CA LYS A 225 -1.65 -25.28 -0.38
C LYS A 225 -3.13 -25.40 -0.04
N HIS A 226 -3.81 -24.27 0.20
CA HIS A 226 -5.25 -24.25 0.46
C HIS A 226 -6.03 -24.82 -0.73
N ARG A 227 -5.76 -24.35 -1.95
CA ARG A 227 -6.38 -24.84 -3.18
C ARG A 227 -6.19 -26.35 -3.39
N LYS A 228 -4.99 -26.89 -3.10
CA LYS A 228 -4.72 -28.33 -3.15
C LYS A 228 -5.49 -29.12 -2.08
N ALA A 229 -5.65 -28.58 -0.89
CA ALA A 229 -6.40 -29.22 0.20
C ALA A 229 -7.91 -29.23 -0.07
N GLU A 230 -8.42 -28.16 -0.70
CA GLU A 230 -9.83 -28.05 -1.12
C GLU A 230 -10.17 -29.01 -2.27
N ALA A 231 -9.31 -29.07 -3.29
CA ALA A 231 -9.45 -30.02 -4.40
C ALA A 231 -9.38 -31.49 -3.95
N ALA A 232 -8.69 -31.78 -2.84
CA ALA A 232 -8.63 -33.12 -2.24
C ALA A 232 -9.85 -33.45 -1.35
N ARG A 233 -10.66 -32.47 -0.96
CA ARG A 233 -11.93 -32.67 -0.23
C ARG A 233 -13.14 -32.85 -1.15
N LEU A 234 -13.02 -32.43 -2.41
CA LEU A 234 -14.04 -32.54 -3.45
C LEU A 234 -13.95 -33.82 -4.29
N ASN A 235 -12.93 -34.65 -4.07
CA ASN A 235 -12.78 -36.00 -4.64
C ASN A 235 -12.93 -37.06 -3.55
#